data_AF-A0A972D6G9-F1
#
_entry.id   AF-A0A972D6G9-F1
#
_cell.length_a   1.000
_cell.length_b   1.000
_cell.length_c   1.000
_cell.angle_alpha   90.00
_cell.angle_beta   90.00
_cell.angle_gamma   90.00
#
_symmetry.space_group_name_H-M   'P 1'
#
loop_
_entity.id
_entity.type
_entity.pdbx_description
1 polymer ?
#
loop_
_entity_poly.entity_id
_entity_poly.type
_entity_poly.pdbx_seq_one_letter_code
_entity_poly.pdbx_strand_id
1 'polypeptide(L)'
;MLPVLLRTKSPFISSIIVGAYFGAWHLVEFYRPGSSQYAIGLKYYPLFIITEISFSIIMTWYYIKSNKNLFLAGVFFHWMMNNSSVIFLTDITLTGMESAPKMNPHYFLVQSVIISLLAVVFVVKGKMHINLEALR
;
A
#
# COMPACT_ATOMS: atom_id res chain seq x y z
N MET A 1 -11.46 4.50 8.26
CA MET A 1 -11.22 5.81 7.62
C MET A 1 -11.78 5.90 6.20
N LEU A 2 -11.40 5.01 5.29
CA LEU A 2 -11.82 5.05 3.87
C LEU A 2 -13.33 5.23 3.63
N PRO A 3 -14.25 4.47 4.27
CA PRO A 3 -15.69 4.59 4.00
C PRO A 3 -16.24 5.98 4.31
N VAL A 4 -15.66 6.69 5.28
CA VAL A 4 -16.06 8.04 5.66
C VAL A 4 -15.66 9.06 4.59
N LEU A 5 -14.44 8.93 4.05
CA LEU A 5 -13.91 9.81 3.00
C LEU A 5 -14.68 9.67 1.69
N LEU A 6 -15.06 8.43 1.34
CA LEU A 6 -15.81 8.13 0.11
C LEU A 6 -17.19 8.81 0.04
N ARG A 7 -17.75 9.25 1.18
CA ARG A 7 -19.03 10.00 1.20
C ARG A 7 -18.92 11.42 0.63
N THR A 8 -17.71 11.99 0.59
CA THR A 8 -17.50 13.41 0.23
C THR A 8 -16.39 13.63 -0.78
N LYS A 9 -15.51 12.64 -1.00
CA LYS A 9 -14.35 12.72 -1.89
C LYS A 9 -14.39 11.60 -2.91
N SER A 10 -13.73 11.80 -4.04
CA SER A 10 -13.55 10.74 -5.03
C SER A 10 -12.71 9.58 -4.44
N PRO A 11 -12.84 8.35 -4.98
CA PRO A 11 -12.01 7.22 -4.58
C PRO A 11 -10.51 7.51 -4.64
N PHE A 12 -10.05 8.23 -5.66
CA PHE A 12 -8.64 8.60 -5.81
C PHE A 12 -8.15 9.51 -4.67
N ILE A 13 -8.86 10.59 -4.37
CA ILE A 13 -8.49 11.50 -3.28
C ILE A 13 -8.56 10.79 -1.93
N SER A 14 -9.59 9.96 -1.73
CA SER A 14 -9.72 9.15 -0.51
C SER A 14 -8.53 8.20 -0.33
N SER A 15 -8.05 7.58 -1.42
CA SER A 15 -6.90 6.69 -1.41
C SER A 15 -5.59 7.43 -1.08
N ILE A 16 -5.38 8.62 -1.64
CA ILE A 16 -4.20 9.44 -1.34
C ILE A 16 -4.16 9.79 0.15
N ILE A 17 -5.28 10.25 0.71
CA ILE A 17 -5.37 10.59 2.15
C ILE A 17 -5.06 9.37 3.01
N VAL A 18 -5.65 8.21 2.67
CA VAL A 18 -5.45 6.97 3.43
C VAL A 18 -4.01 6.48 3.35
N GLY A 19 -3.45 6.38 2.15
CA GLY A 19 -2.07 5.91 1.97
C GLY A 19 -1.04 6.87 2.57
N ALA A 20 -1.24 8.19 2.45
CA ALA A 20 -0.33 9.17 3.05
C ALA A 20 -0.37 9.11 4.58
N TYR A 21 -1.57 9.02 5.17
CA TYR A 21 -1.72 8.85 6.62
C TYR A 21 -1.03 7.57 7.11
N PHE A 22 -1.23 6.46 6.42
CA PHE A 22 -0.64 5.18 6.80
C PHE A 22 0.88 5.17 6.60
N GLY A 23 1.38 5.71 5.49
CA GLY A 23 2.80 5.91 5.26
C GLY A 23 3.45 6.78 6.34
N ALA A 24 2.79 7.87 6.74
CA ALA A 24 3.25 8.74 7.82
C ALA A 24 3.26 8.04 9.19
N TRP A 25 2.26 7.21 9.47
CA TRP A 25 2.17 6.43 10.70
C TRP A 25 3.35 5.45 10.86
N HIS A 26 3.94 4.97 9.77
CA HIS A 26 5.11 4.08 9.78
C HIS A 26 6.44 4.79 10.09
N LEU A 27 6.47 6.12 10.24
CA LEU A 27 7.73 6.83 10.50
C LEU A 27 8.48 6.25 11.71
N VAL A 28 7.78 5.90 12.78
CA VAL A 28 8.37 5.32 14.00
C VAL A 28 9.07 3.99 13.69
N GLU A 29 8.52 3.20 12.76
CA GLU A 29 9.08 1.91 12.37
C GLU A 29 10.41 2.05 11.64
N PHE A 30 10.64 3.14 10.90
CA PHE A 30 11.93 3.42 10.27
C PHE A 30 13.07 3.66 11.28
N TYR A 31 12.75 3.90 12.55
CA TYR A 31 13.73 4.04 13.64
C TYR A 31 13.83 2.80 14.53
N ARG A 32 12.98 1.78 14.36
CA ARG A 32 12.93 0.59 15.21
C ARG A 32 13.80 -0.54 14.64
N PRO A 33 14.95 -0.88 15.25
CA PRO A 33 15.78 -2.00 14.79
C PRO A 33 14.97 -3.31 14.75
N GLY A 34 15.14 -4.06 13.66
CA GLY A 34 14.44 -5.32 13.43
C GLY A 34 13.08 -5.18 12.73
N SER A 35 12.57 -3.97 12.50
CA SER A 35 11.39 -3.75 11.65
C SER A 35 11.72 -3.86 10.16
N SER A 36 10.70 -4.16 9.34
CA SER A 36 10.84 -4.13 7.88
C SER A 36 11.21 -2.74 7.35
N GLN A 37 10.66 -1.69 7.95
CA GLN A 37 10.88 -0.30 7.54
C GLN A 37 12.30 0.15 7.87
N TYR A 38 12.83 -0.26 9.03
CA TYR A 38 14.23 -0.05 9.38
C TYR A 38 15.16 -0.78 8.40
N ALA A 39 14.82 -2.00 7.99
CA ALA A 39 15.58 -2.77 7.01
C ALA A 39 15.60 -2.13 5.60
N ILE A 40 14.54 -1.39 5.21
CA ILE A 40 14.53 -0.55 4.00
C ILE A 40 15.52 0.61 4.14
N GLY A 41 15.46 1.29 5.27
CA GLY A 41 16.28 2.46 5.60
C GLY A 41 15.58 3.80 5.30
N LEU A 42 15.80 4.77 6.20
CA LEU A 42 15.11 6.07 6.22
C LEU A 42 15.22 6.87 4.91
N LYS A 43 16.30 6.70 4.14
CA LYS A 43 16.49 7.39 2.85
C LYS A 43 15.40 7.08 1.82
N TYR A 44 14.72 5.94 1.94
CA TYR A 44 13.63 5.54 1.05
C TYR A 44 12.24 5.84 1.63
N TYR A 45 12.14 6.50 2.78
CA TYR A 45 10.87 6.83 3.39
C TYR A 45 9.91 7.60 2.46
N PRO A 46 10.35 8.58 1.65
CA PRO A 46 9.47 9.22 0.67
C PRO A 46 8.91 8.25 -0.37
N LEU A 47 9.75 7.32 -0.86
CA LEU A 47 9.34 6.29 -1.82
C LEU A 47 8.39 5.27 -1.18
N PHE A 48 8.60 4.94 0.08
CA PHE A 48 7.69 4.12 0.87
C PHE A 48 6.30 4.74 0.94
N ILE A 49 6.19 6.04 1.24
CA ILE A 49 4.88 6.73 1.24
C ILE A 49 4.20 6.65 -0.14
N ILE A 50 4.95 6.86 -1.23
CA ILE A 50 4.40 6.73 -2.59
C ILE A 50 3.88 5.30 -2.86
N THR A 51 4.61 4.30 -2.36
CA THR A 51 4.23 2.89 -2.47
C THR A 51 2.96 2.59 -1.68
N GLU A 52 2.85 3.10 -0.45
CA GLU A 52 1.66 2.97 0.40
C GLU A 52 0.42 3.66 -0.22
N ILE A 53 0.59 4.84 -0.82
CA ILE A 53 -0.47 5.50 -1.60
C ILE A 53 -0.93 4.62 -2.76
N SER A 54 0.03 4.02 -3.48
CA SER A 54 -0.25 3.17 -4.63
C SER A 54 -1.00 1.90 -4.23
N PHE A 55 -0.61 1.25 -3.12
CA PHE A 55 -1.38 0.14 -2.55
C PHE A 55 -2.78 0.58 -2.09
N SER A 56 -2.89 1.74 -1.43
CA SER A 56 -4.18 2.28 -0.99
C SER A 56 -5.16 2.51 -2.14
N ILE A 57 -4.65 2.96 -3.31
CA ILE A 57 -5.44 3.10 -4.54
C ILE A 57 -5.99 1.74 -4.99
N ILE A 58 -5.12 0.73 -5.10
CA ILE A 58 -5.52 -0.61 -5.57
C ILE A 58 -6.54 -1.23 -4.59
N MET A 59 -6.27 -1.14 -3.29
CA MET A 59 -7.15 -1.60 -2.21
C MET A 59 -8.53 -0.92 -2.27
N THR A 60 -8.55 0.40 -2.47
CA THR A 60 -9.79 1.17 -2.57
C THR A 60 -10.61 0.75 -3.80
N TRP A 61 -9.94 0.49 -4.92
CA TRP A 61 -10.62 -0.04 -6.11
C TRP A 61 -11.29 -1.39 -5.82
N TYR A 62 -10.56 -2.33 -5.20
CA TYR A 62 -11.12 -3.62 -4.82
C TYR A 62 -12.28 -3.48 -3.84
N TYR A 63 -12.15 -2.58 -2.86
CA TYR A 63 -13.21 -2.30 -1.89
C TYR A 63 -14.49 -1.85 -2.59
N ILE A 64 -14.40 -0.92 -3.55
CA ILE A 64 -15.57 -0.44 -4.29
C ILE A 64 -16.15 -1.54 -5.19
N LYS A 65 -15.29 -2.28 -5.92
CA LYS A 65 -15.74 -3.30 -6.87
C LYS A 65 -16.28 -4.58 -6.24
N SER A 66 -15.90 -4.86 -4.99
CA SER A 66 -16.39 -5.99 -4.21
C SER A 66 -17.63 -5.66 -3.38
N ASN A 67 -18.40 -4.62 -3.75
CA ASN A 67 -19.55 -4.13 -2.98
C ASN A 67 -19.20 -3.81 -1.52
N LYS A 68 -18.08 -3.12 -1.29
CA LYS A 68 -17.60 -2.69 0.02
C LYS A 68 -17.26 -3.87 0.96
N ASN A 69 -16.81 -5.00 0.42
CA ASN A 69 -16.37 -6.17 1.19
C ASN A 69 -15.04 -5.89 1.93
N LEU A 70 -15.15 -5.72 3.25
CA LEU A 70 -14.02 -5.44 4.15
C LEU A 70 -13.03 -6.60 4.26
N PHE A 71 -13.51 -7.85 4.23
CA PHE A 71 -12.63 -9.01 4.34
C PHE A 71 -11.69 -9.08 3.13
N LEU A 72 -12.24 -9.02 1.92
CA LEU A 72 -11.45 -9.15 0.70
C LEU A 72 -10.48 -7.98 0.51
N ALA A 73 -11.00 -6.75 0.57
CA ALA A 73 -10.23 -5.56 0.21
C ALA A 73 -9.48 -4.93 1.40
N GLY A 74 -9.85 -5.23 2.65
CA GLY A 74 -9.21 -4.65 3.82
C GLY A 74 -8.26 -5.62 4.52
N VAL A 75 -8.67 -6.88 4.68
CA VAL A 75 -7.91 -7.88 5.45
C VAL A 75 -7.04 -8.73 4.55
N PHE A 76 -7.66 -9.43 3.58
CA PHE A 76 -6.98 -10.41 2.75
C PHE A 76 -5.91 -9.77 1.86
N PHE A 77 -6.26 -8.68 1.16
CA PHE A 77 -5.30 -8.02 0.27
C PHE A 77 -4.17 -7.33 1.05
N HIS A 78 -4.45 -6.73 2.23
CA HIS A 78 -3.41 -6.20 3.10
C HIS A 78 -2.47 -7.29 3.60
N TRP A 79 -3.01 -8.43 4.01
CA TRP A 79 -2.20 -9.59 4.39
C TRP A 79 -1.34 -10.08 3.23
N MET A 80 -1.90 -10.22 2.03
CA MET A 80 -1.15 -10.60 0.82
C MET A 80 -0.02 -9.60 0.52
N MET A 81 -0.26 -8.30 0.65
CA MET A 81 0.75 -7.25 0.47
C MET A 81 1.92 -7.41 1.45
N ASN A 82 1.63 -7.62 2.73
CA ASN A 82 2.67 -7.82 3.76
C ASN A 82 3.50 -9.07 3.51
N ASN A 83 2.87 -10.17 3.07
CA ASN A 83 3.61 -11.41 2.80
C ASN A 83 4.40 -11.34 1.49
N SER A 84 3.83 -10.73 0.44
CA SER A 84 4.51 -10.57 -0.84
C SER A 84 5.74 -9.68 -0.74
N SER A 85 5.70 -8.61 0.05
CA SER A 85 6.89 -7.79 0.31
C SER A 85 7.99 -8.58 1.02
N VAL A 86 7.68 -9.43 2.01
CA VAL A 86 8.69 -10.28 2.65
C VAL A 86 9.28 -11.30 1.66
N ILE A 87 8.44 -11.94 0.86
CA ILE A 87 8.87 -13.01 -0.08
C ILE A 87 9.68 -12.44 -1.25
N PHE A 88 9.28 -11.30 -1.83
CA PHE A 88 9.90 -10.77 -3.04
C PHE A 88 11.05 -9.78 -2.78
N LEU A 89 11.25 -9.32 -1.54
CA LEU A 89 12.29 -8.35 -1.21
C LEU A 89 13.49 -8.94 -0.44
N THR A 90 13.48 -10.26 -0.21
CA THR A 90 14.50 -10.95 0.58
C THR A 90 14.98 -12.20 -0.18
N ASP A 91 16.27 -12.53 -0.06
CA ASP A 91 16.88 -13.71 -0.69
C ASP A 91 16.69 -14.99 0.16
N ILE A 92 15.74 -15.00 1.10
CA ILE A 92 15.61 -16.02 2.16
C ILE A 92 14.39 -16.92 1.91
N THR A 93 14.61 -18.24 1.86
CA THR A 93 13.55 -19.26 2.02
C THR A 93 12.98 -19.21 3.44
N LEU A 94 11.67 -19.38 3.62
CA LEU A 94 10.85 -19.21 4.86
C LEU A 94 11.30 -19.95 6.15
N THR A 95 12.52 -20.47 6.21
CA THR A 95 13.13 -21.18 7.33
C THR A 95 14.08 -20.27 8.11
N GLY A 96 13.80 -20.03 9.41
CA GLY A 96 14.77 -19.46 10.36
C GLY A 96 14.80 -17.93 10.50
N MET A 97 13.74 -17.19 10.12
CA MET A 97 13.70 -15.73 10.34
C MET A 97 13.42 -15.38 11.82
N GLU A 98 14.44 -14.91 12.54
CA GLU A 98 14.30 -14.30 13.87
C GLU A 98 14.05 -12.79 13.82
N SER A 99 14.41 -12.13 12.71
CA SER A 99 14.20 -10.70 12.45
C SER A 99 14.05 -10.42 10.96
N ALA A 100 13.52 -9.25 10.58
CA ALA A 100 13.42 -8.86 9.18
C ALA A 100 14.83 -8.79 8.57
N PRO A 101 15.15 -9.61 7.55
CA PRO A 101 16.47 -9.61 6.95
C PRO A 101 16.72 -8.28 6.23
N LYS A 102 18.00 -7.96 6.02
CA LYS A 102 18.38 -6.74 5.30
C LYS A 102 17.71 -6.75 3.92
N MET A 103 16.80 -5.79 3.72
CA MET A 103 16.00 -5.72 2.51
C MET A 103 16.87 -5.26 1.34
N ASN A 104 16.75 -5.93 0.18
CA ASN A 104 17.51 -5.52 -1.00
C ASN A 104 16.88 -4.24 -1.60
N PRO A 105 17.60 -3.09 -1.63
CA PRO A 105 17.01 -1.85 -2.11
C PRO A 105 16.61 -1.88 -3.59
N HIS A 106 17.26 -2.72 -4.41
CA HIS A 106 16.91 -2.88 -5.82
C HIS A 106 15.53 -3.51 -5.98
N TYR A 107 15.21 -4.53 -5.18
CA TYR A 107 13.89 -5.17 -5.22
C TYR A 107 12.81 -4.22 -4.71
N PHE A 108 13.10 -3.43 -3.66
CA PHE A 108 12.17 -2.43 -3.18
C PHE A 108 11.86 -1.38 -4.25
N LEU A 109 12.89 -0.86 -4.93
CA LEU A 109 12.71 0.10 -6.04
C LEU A 109 11.86 -0.49 -7.17
N VAL A 110 12.15 -1.72 -7.60
CA VAL A 110 11.39 -2.39 -8.67
C VAL A 110 9.94 -2.59 -8.26
N GLN A 111 9.68 -3.07 -7.05
CA GLN A 111 8.32 -3.24 -6.52
C GLN A 111 7.57 -1.91 -6.47
N SER A 112 8.19 -0.86 -5.91
CA SER A 112 7.59 0.47 -5.83
C SER A 112 7.20 1.00 -7.21
N VAL A 113 8.05 0.82 -8.22
CA VAL A 113 7.75 1.21 -9.61
C VAL A 113 6.57 0.41 -10.16
N ILE A 114 6.59 -0.92 -10.03
CA ILE A 114 5.51 -1.79 -10.53
C ILE A 114 4.17 -1.43 -9.89
N ILE A 115 4.14 -1.29 -8.57
CA ILE A 115 2.90 -0.97 -7.83
C ILE A 115 2.39 0.43 -8.17
N SER A 116 3.29 1.40 -8.35
CA SER A 116 2.91 2.75 -8.79
C SER A 116 2.32 2.76 -10.20
N LEU A 117 2.91 2.01 -11.14
CA LEU A 117 2.37 1.87 -12.50
C LEU A 117 1.00 1.19 -12.50
N LEU A 118 0.84 0.12 -11.72
CA LEU A 118 -0.45 -0.54 -11.55
C LEU A 118 -1.49 0.42 -10.96
N ALA A 119 -1.15 1.18 -9.93
CA ALA A 119 -2.04 2.18 -9.34
C ALA A 119 -2.54 3.19 -10.39
N VAL A 120 -1.67 3.69 -11.28
CA VAL A 120 -2.07 4.56 -12.39
C VAL A 120 -3.10 3.87 -13.30
N VAL A 121 -2.89 2.60 -13.66
CA VAL A 121 -3.85 1.82 -14.45
C VAL A 121 -5.21 1.72 -13.74
N PHE A 122 -5.22 1.43 -12.44
CA PHE A 122 -6.45 1.35 -11.64
C PHE A 122 -7.16 2.71 -11.53
N VAL A 123 -6.43 3.81 -11.42
CA VAL A 123 -7.02 5.16 -11.43
C VAL A 123 -7.72 5.45 -12.76
N VAL A 124 -7.01 5.23 -13.87
CA VAL A 124 -7.50 5.54 -15.22
C VAL A 124 -8.62 4.60 -15.65
N LYS A 125 -8.36 3.28 -15.65
CA LYS A 125 -9.35 2.28 -16.11
C LYS A 125 -10.49 2.11 -15.10
N GLY A 126 -10.21 2.25 -13.81
CA GLY A 126 -11.21 2.16 -12.75
C GLY A 126 -12.05 3.42 -12.57
N LYS A 127 -11.75 4.51 -13.31
CA LYS A 127 -12.43 5.82 -13.21
C LYS A 127 -12.48 6.34 -11.77
N MET A 128 -11.42 6.13 -11.00
CA MET A 128 -11.37 6.47 -9.56
C MET A 128 -11.39 7.97 -9.28
N HIS A 129 -11.22 8.81 -10.30
CA HIS A 129 -11.31 10.27 -10.18
C HIS A 129 -12.76 10.78 -10.06
N ILE A 130 -13.77 9.96 -10.40
CA ILE A 130 -15.18 10.35 -10.37
C ILE A 130 -15.75 10.08 -8.97
N ASN A 131 -16.49 11.04 -8.41
CA ASN A 131 -17.27 10.82 -7.21
C ASN A 131 -18.60 10.12 -7.59
N LEU A 132 -18.63 8.78 -7.46
CA LEU A 132 -19.80 7.98 -7.81
C LEU A 132 -20.99 8.16 -6.85
N GLU A 133 -20.77 8.65 -5.62
CA GLU A 133 -21.86 8.98 -4.69
C GLU A 133 -22.46 10.37 -4.95
N ALA A 134 -21.78 11.26 -5.70
CA ALA A 134 -22.37 12.52 -6.17
C ALA A 134 -23.26 12.36 -7.42
N LEU A 135 -23.33 11.14 -7.99
CA LEU A 135 -24.10 10.78 -9.18
C LEU A 135 -25.32 9.88 -8.86
N ARG A 136 -25.55 9.58 -7.58
CA ARG A 136 -26.73 8.87 -7.06
C ARG A 136 -27.55 9.83 -6.21
#